data_AF-A0A2N9YG38-F1
#
_entry.id   AF-A0A2N9YG38-F1
#
_cell.length_a   1.000
_cell.length_b   1.000
_cell.length_c   1.000
_cell.angle_alpha   90.00
_cell.angle_beta   90.00
_cell.angle_gamma   90.00
#
_symmetry.space_group_name_H-M   'P 1'
#
loop_
_entity.id
_entity.type
_entity.pdbx_description
1 polymer ?
#
loop_
_entity_poly.entity_id
_entity_poly.type
_entity_poly.pdbx_seq_one_letter_code
_entity_poly.pdbx_strand_id
1 'polypeptide(L)'
;METAYKDLEVCILGILQRAITETRTMVLMGQTEKAADLLDALDNIPRHLANWQESSKFEIQAQLSYFMEKYPNHLTNYVEVFETKRSLIW
;
A
#
# COMPACT_ATOMS: atom_id res chain seq x y z
N MET A 1 -9.43 -20.71 0.54
CA MET A 1 -9.78 -19.54 -0.31
C MET A 1 -10.33 -18.39 0.52
N GLU A 2 -11.34 -18.60 1.37
CA GLU A 2 -11.95 -17.53 2.18
C GLU A 2 -10.98 -16.90 3.21
N THR A 3 -10.16 -17.72 3.90
CA THR A 3 -9.14 -17.24 4.84
C THR A 3 -8.07 -16.37 4.17
N ALA A 4 -7.58 -16.81 3.00
CA ALA A 4 -6.57 -16.11 2.21
C ALA A 4 -7.05 -14.72 1.73
N TYR A 5 -8.32 -14.61 1.35
CA TYR A 5 -8.92 -13.34 0.94
C TYR A 5 -9.09 -12.39 2.14
N LYS A 6 -9.49 -12.92 3.30
CA LYS A 6 -9.61 -12.15 4.53
C LYS A 6 -8.26 -11.63 5.03
N ASP A 7 -7.21 -12.44 4.96
CA ASP A 7 -5.85 -12.01 5.34
C ASP A 7 -5.32 -10.90 4.41
N LEU A 8 -5.64 -10.99 3.12
CA LEU A 8 -5.34 -9.95 2.14
C LEU A 8 -6.10 -8.64 2.44
N GLU A 9 -7.39 -8.73 2.75
CA GLU A 9 -8.21 -7.58 3.13
C GLU A 9 -7.67 -6.89 4.37
N VAL A 10 -7.33 -7.66 5.43
CA VAL A 10 -6.72 -7.12 6.65
C VAL A 10 -5.36 -6.47 6.35
N CYS A 11 -4.54 -7.06 5.49
CA CYS A 11 -3.26 -6.48 5.06
C CYS A 11 -3.46 -5.13 4.36
N ILE A 12 -4.35 -5.08 3.36
CA ILE A 12 -4.65 -3.86 2.59
C ILE A 12 -5.22 -2.77 3.49
N LEU A 13 -6.16 -3.10 4.37
CA LEU A 13 -6.71 -2.12 5.32
C LEU A 13 -5.63 -1.57 6.27
N GLY A 14 -4.68 -2.42 6.69
CA GLY A 14 -3.53 -1.99 7.48
C GLY A 14 -2.61 -1.01 6.73
N ILE A 15 -2.35 -1.25 5.44
CA ILE A 15 -1.59 -0.34 4.57
C ILE A 15 -2.30 1.00 4.45
N LEU A 16 -3.60 1.00 4.15
CA LEU A 16 -4.40 2.22 4.00
C LEU A 16 -4.46 3.02 5.31
N GLN A 17 -4.67 2.36 6.45
CA GLN A 17 -4.68 3.01 7.75
C GLN A 17 -3.32 3.66 8.08
N ARG A 18 -2.22 2.96 7.80
CA ARG A 18 -0.87 3.48 8.04
C ARG A 18 -0.59 4.69 7.14
N ALA A 19 -0.94 4.59 5.86
CA ALA A 19 -0.75 5.66 4.92
C ALA A 19 -1.49 6.93 5.32
N ILE A 20 -2.74 6.85 5.78
CA ILE A 20 -3.49 8.02 6.28
C ILE A 20 -2.72 8.76 7.39
N THR A 21 -2.12 8.00 8.32
CA THR A 21 -1.34 8.57 9.43
C THR A 21 -0.06 9.23 8.93
N GLU A 22 0.61 8.60 7.97
CA GLU A 22 1.85 9.12 7.39
C GLU A 22 1.62 10.34 6.50
N THR A 23 0.61 10.31 5.63
CA THR A 23 0.20 11.45 4.81
C THR A 23 -0.10 12.67 5.69
N ARG A 24 -0.82 12.50 6.80
CA ARG A 24 -1.07 13.59 7.76
C ARG A 24 0.24 14.16 8.32
N THR A 25 1.18 13.29 8.67
CA THR A 25 2.49 13.70 9.20
C THR A 25 3.30 14.45 8.13
N MET A 26 3.33 13.94 6.91
CA MET A 26 3.99 14.56 5.76
C MET A 26 3.43 15.96 5.48
N VAL A 27 2.11 16.12 5.47
CA VAL A 27 1.44 17.42 5.30
C VAL A 27 1.85 18.39 6.40
N LEU A 28 1.85 17.97 7.67
CA LEU A 28 2.27 18.81 8.81
C LEU A 28 3.76 19.21 8.72
N MET A 29 4.60 18.38 8.10
CA MET A 29 6.01 18.67 7.85
C MET A 29 6.27 19.45 6.55
N GLY A 30 5.21 19.88 5.84
CA GLY A 30 5.34 20.60 4.56
C GLY A 30 5.73 19.71 3.36
N GLN A 31 5.68 18.39 3.50
CA GLN A 31 6.00 17.42 2.46
C GLN A 31 4.75 17.09 1.61
N THR A 32 4.08 18.10 1.07
CA THR A 32 2.78 17.94 0.39
C THR A 32 2.86 17.14 -0.90
N GLU A 33 3.94 17.25 -1.67
CA GLU A 33 4.15 16.44 -2.89
C GLU A 33 4.28 14.95 -2.53
N LYS A 34 5.13 14.62 -1.56
CA LYS A 34 5.30 13.25 -1.08
C LYS A 34 3.99 12.67 -0.55
N ALA A 35 3.19 13.49 0.13
CA ALA A 35 1.87 13.11 0.62
C ALA A 35 0.90 12.81 -0.52
N ALA A 36 0.88 13.63 -1.58
CA ALA A 36 0.05 13.42 -2.76
C ALA A 36 0.45 12.14 -3.51
N ASP A 37 1.75 11.95 -3.76
CA ASP A 37 2.26 10.76 -4.44
C ASP A 37 1.96 9.47 -3.68
N LEU A 38 2.00 9.50 -2.35
CA LEU A 38 1.60 8.36 -1.53
C LEU A 38 0.11 8.05 -1.72
N LEU A 39 -0.75 9.07 -1.76
CA LEU A 39 -2.18 8.87 -2.00
C LEU A 39 -2.44 8.31 -3.40
N ASP A 40 -1.76 8.83 -4.42
CA ASP A 40 -1.88 8.37 -5.80
C ASP A 40 -1.43 6.90 -5.96
N ALA A 41 -0.36 6.50 -5.26
CA ALA A 41 0.11 5.11 -5.24
C ALA A 41 -0.90 4.15 -4.58
N LEU A 42 -1.83 4.65 -3.76
CA LEU A 42 -2.79 3.85 -3.01
C LEU A 42 -4.22 3.93 -3.55
N ASP A 43 -4.52 4.92 -4.38
CA ASP A 43 -5.88 5.23 -4.86
C ASP A 43 -6.56 4.05 -5.56
N ASN A 44 -5.78 3.23 -6.25
CA ASN A 44 -6.30 2.06 -6.96
C ASN A 44 -6.53 0.82 -6.10
N ILE A 45 -5.97 0.77 -4.88
CA ILE A 45 -6.01 -0.42 -4.03
C ILE A 45 -7.44 -0.84 -3.67
N PRO A 46 -8.37 0.06 -3.28
CA PRO A 46 -9.75 -0.33 -3.01
C PRO A 46 -10.46 -0.96 -4.21
N ARG A 47 -10.19 -0.47 -5.43
CA ARG A 47 -10.73 -1.04 -6.67
C ARG A 47 -10.20 -2.46 -6.89
N HIS A 48 -8.91 -2.67 -6.68
CA HIS A 48 -8.30 -4.00 -6.77
C HIS A 48 -8.81 -4.97 -5.70
N LEU A 49 -9.06 -4.50 -4.48
CA LEU A 49 -9.60 -5.34 -3.41
C LEU A 49 -11.04 -5.80 -3.71
N ALA A 50 -11.88 -4.89 -4.21
CA ALA A 50 -13.28 -5.19 -4.56
C ALA A 50 -13.42 -6.17 -5.73
N ASN A 51 -12.46 -6.18 -6.66
CA ASN A 51 -12.46 -7.06 -7.82
C ASN A 51 -11.05 -7.63 -8.06
N TRP A 52 -10.64 -8.53 -7.16
CA TRP A 52 -9.28 -9.06 -7.17
C TRP A 52 -8.98 -9.90 -8.40
N GLN A 53 -7.93 -9.53 -9.13
CA GLN A 53 -7.38 -10.29 -10.25
C GLN A 53 -5.91 -10.62 -9.98
N GLU A 54 -5.36 -11.61 -10.68
CA GLU A 54 -3.95 -11.98 -10.52
C GLU A 54 -3.00 -10.81 -10.85
N SER A 55 -3.35 -10.00 -11.85
CA SER A 55 -2.61 -8.77 -12.21
C SER A 55 -2.62 -7.70 -11.12
N SER A 56 -3.66 -7.68 -10.28
CA SER A 56 -3.83 -6.65 -9.24
C SER A 56 -2.65 -6.62 -8.27
N LYS A 57 -2.04 -7.78 -7.99
CA LYS A 57 -0.83 -7.85 -7.17
C LYS A 57 0.31 -7.04 -7.79
N PHE A 58 0.59 -7.28 -9.06
CA PHE A 58 1.72 -6.67 -9.76
C PHE A 58 1.52 -5.17 -9.93
N GLU A 59 0.28 -4.74 -10.20
CA GLU A 59 -0.08 -3.33 -10.32
C GLU A 59 0.11 -2.58 -8.99
N ILE A 60 -0.41 -3.12 -7.88
CA ILE A 60 -0.22 -2.54 -6.54
C ILE A 60 1.27 -2.52 -6.18
N GLN A 61 1.99 -3.61 -6.41
CA GLN A 61 3.41 -3.70 -6.12
C GLN A 61 4.21 -2.66 -6.92
N ALA A 62 3.92 -2.48 -8.21
CA ALA A 62 4.59 -1.49 -9.04
C ALA A 62 4.34 -0.05 -8.55
N GLN A 63 3.10 0.29 -8.17
CA GLN A 63 2.75 1.61 -7.63
C GLN A 63 3.48 1.89 -6.31
N LEU A 64 3.51 0.93 -5.39
CA LEU A 64 4.23 1.05 -4.13
C LEU A 64 5.73 1.14 -4.37
N SER A 65 6.32 0.30 -5.22
CA SER A 65 7.76 0.36 -5.54
C SER A 65 8.15 1.71 -6.13
N TYR A 66 7.35 2.25 -7.06
CA TYR A 66 7.61 3.56 -7.65
C TYR A 66 7.67 4.69 -6.60
N PHE A 67 6.70 4.71 -5.67
CA PHE A 67 6.72 5.67 -4.57
C PHE A 67 7.99 5.53 -3.70
N MET A 68 8.36 4.29 -3.39
CA MET A 68 9.50 3.98 -2.53
C MET A 68 10.85 4.34 -3.18
N GLU A 69 10.97 4.14 -4.50
CA GLU A 69 12.11 4.57 -5.30
C GLU A 69 12.24 6.09 -5.37
N LYS A 70 11.12 6.81 -5.55
CA LYS A 70 11.10 8.28 -5.57
C LYS A 70 11.46 8.88 -4.20
N TYR A 71 11.09 8.21 -3.11
CA TYR A 71 11.29 8.69 -1.74
C TYR A 71 11.98 7.66 -0.82
N PRO A 72 13.30 7.43 -0.95
CA PRO A 72 14.02 6.37 -0.22
C PRO A 72 14.03 6.55 1.30
N ASN A 73 13.80 7.76 1.80
CA ASN A 73 13.66 8.05 3.23
C ASN A 73 12.19 7.97 3.66
N HIS A 74 11.62 6.78 3.65
CA HIS A 74 10.24 6.49 4.07
C HIS A 74 10.19 5.83 5.45
N LEU A 75 9.12 6.07 6.21
CA LEU A 75 8.94 5.48 7.54
C LEU A 75 8.45 4.03 7.48
N THR A 76 7.63 3.72 6.48
CA THR A 76 7.08 2.38 6.27
C THR A 76 7.55 1.82 4.95
N ASN A 77 7.97 0.55 4.97
CA ASN A 77 8.20 -0.21 3.75
C ASN A 77 6.90 -0.84 3.26
N TYR A 78 6.15 -0.12 2.42
CA TYR A 78 4.84 -0.57 1.96
C TYR A 78 4.90 -1.82 1.08
N VAL A 79 5.98 -1.99 0.30
CA VAL A 79 6.21 -3.19 -0.51
C VAL A 79 6.39 -4.41 0.40
N GLU A 80 7.27 -4.31 1.40
CA GLU A 80 7.50 -5.39 2.36
C GLU A 80 6.23 -5.73 3.14
N VAL A 81 5.50 -4.73 3.66
CA VAL A 81 4.23 -4.97 4.39
C VAL A 81 3.21 -5.73 3.53
N PHE A 82 3.14 -5.39 2.24
CA PHE A 82 2.26 -6.07 1.28
C PHE A 82 2.71 -7.51 0.98
N GLU A 83 4.02 -7.77 0.96
CA GLU A 83 4.60 -9.09 0.65
C GLU A 83 4.65 -10.04 1.87
N THR A 84 5.09 -9.56 3.04
CA THR A 84 5.33 -10.38 4.24
C THR A 84 4.03 -11.01 4.79
N LYS A 85 2.88 -10.36 4.62
CA LYS A 85 1.59 -10.90 5.06
C LYS A 85 1.09 -12.04 4.16
N ARG A 86 1.76 -12.32 3.03
CA ARG A 86 1.38 -13.35 2.05
C ARG A 86 2.21 -14.63 2.12
N SER A 87 3.36 -14.62 2.80
CA SER A 87 4.17 -15.84 3.04
C SER A 87 3.49 -16.84 3.99
N LEU A 88 2.32 -16.49 4.53
CA LEU A 88 1.47 -17.34 5.38
C LEU A 88 0.30 -17.99 4.61
N ILE A 89 0.18 -17.77 3.30
CA ILE A 89 -1.04 -18.09 2.52
C ILE A 89 -0.83 -19.27 1.54
N TRP A 90 0.33 -19.94 1.55
CA TRP A 90 0.61 -21.14 0.75
C TRP A 90 1.10 -22.29 1.62
#